data_AF-A0A2V7T0T7-F1
#
_entry.id   AF-A0A2V7T0T7-F1
#
_cell.length_a   1.000
_cell.length_b   1.000
_cell.length_c   1.000
_cell.angle_alpha   90.00
_cell.angle_beta   90.00
_cell.angle_gamma   90.00
#
_symmetry.space_group_name_H-M   'P 1'
#
loop_
_entity.id
_entity.type
_entity.pdbx_description
1 polymer ?
#
loop_
_entity_poly.entity_id
_entity_poly.type
_entity_poly.pdbx_seq_one_letter_code
_entity_poly.pdbx_strand_id
1 'polypeptide(L)'
;MPETRAPTVPQFTRRLGVETPEHLVLELELAGLGSRMAATVCDAGVLGLAYLLLGLGIQLLPTPTRGAEESPWSTLAAVVLVLTVFLLFWGYFLLFEALNGGRTPGKRLMGIRVVMDTGHPLTFTAAAVRNLVRIVDMQPVLTYLVGLGFVLFHPQNKRLGDIVAGTVVVRDRPENLHLASAGADAVREAEPLETGSPELADEEFRLLDQLIERFEGLEGAARHRLTTELVARFAPRFPRRDADPETFLVRLHSVELAKRRGRLATRTAQGVGRTSVAAERFVVQKREGWETFRLLAARAERLGLKRLGAAEIPGFAAQYREVAADLARARTYGVDPRVLEYLERVVSAGHNALYGRHAGQHVHLVRLVLRELPAAVVDARAFVLAALLLFALPAATGYLAIRERPAIAEEVLPDEMIARARAGAGRRAEGIGYAEAPSMYLPVVASTIITNNVQVAFFAFAFGITAGIGTLLLLTLNGLFFGAVLGLFANYGLAGWLLTFVAGHGVLELTAIFIAGGAGLLVARGLIAPGDLTRRDALVLAGRRAARLVAAAVLLLCLAGTIEGLLSASDAAPAYKFAVSGASALLLACYFASGWAYLKRDPFSVIRRP
;
A
#
# COMPACT_ATOMS: atom_id res chain seq x y z
N MET A 1 -43.89 29.09 8.09
CA MET A 1 -42.92 28.07 8.56
C MET A 1 -42.22 27.53 7.33
N PRO A 2 -40.89 27.66 7.19
CA PRO A 2 -40.19 27.16 6.02
C PRO A 2 -40.02 25.64 6.14
N GLU A 3 -40.59 24.89 5.21
CA GLU A 3 -40.37 23.45 5.07
C GLU A 3 -38.91 23.17 4.75
N THR A 4 -38.27 22.45 5.65
CA THR A 4 -36.92 21.91 5.50
C THR A 4 -36.89 20.93 4.33
N ARG A 5 -36.26 21.33 3.22
CA ARG A 5 -35.88 20.43 2.13
C ARG A 5 -35.11 19.23 2.72
N ALA A 6 -35.65 18.03 2.58
CA ALA A 6 -34.88 16.81 2.83
C ALA A 6 -33.65 16.82 1.91
N PRO A 7 -32.42 16.67 2.45
CA PRO A 7 -31.23 16.71 1.62
C PRO A 7 -31.20 15.48 0.70
N THR A 8 -31.25 15.69 -0.61
CA THR A 8 -30.80 14.70 -1.60
C THR A 8 -29.32 14.44 -1.33
N VAL A 9 -29.01 13.37 -0.60
CA VAL A 9 -27.63 12.96 -0.34
C VAL A 9 -26.97 12.68 -1.69
N PRO A 10 -25.98 13.46 -2.13
CA PRO A 10 -25.29 13.16 -3.37
C PRO A 10 -24.55 11.83 -3.17
N GLN A 11 -24.71 10.87 -4.07
CA GLN A 11 -23.96 9.62 -4.03
C GLN A 11 -22.51 9.89 -4.44
N PHE A 12 -21.70 10.41 -3.51
CA PHE A 12 -20.26 10.67 -3.68
C PHE A 12 -19.40 9.39 -3.71
N THR A 13 -20.02 8.23 -3.90
CA THR A 13 -19.44 6.93 -3.63
C THR A 13 -19.01 6.27 -4.93
N ARG A 14 -17.71 6.27 -5.22
CA ARG A 14 -17.16 5.59 -6.41
C ARG A 14 -17.17 4.07 -6.19
N ARG A 15 -17.59 3.30 -7.21
CA ARG A 15 -17.65 1.84 -7.18
C ARG A 15 -16.72 1.24 -8.24
N LEU A 16 -16.12 0.09 -7.95
CA LEU A 16 -15.31 -0.69 -8.88
C LEU A 16 -16.04 -2.00 -9.18
N GLY A 17 -16.50 -2.19 -10.41
CA GLY A 17 -17.07 -3.45 -10.87
C GLY A 17 -15.97 -4.50 -11.09
N VAL A 18 -16.04 -5.60 -10.36
CA VAL A 18 -15.20 -6.79 -10.56
C VAL A 18 -16.07 -7.92 -11.06
N GLU A 19 -15.80 -8.41 -12.27
CA GLU A 19 -16.50 -9.56 -12.82
C GLU A 19 -15.93 -10.84 -12.22
N THR A 20 -16.79 -11.61 -11.57
CA THR A 20 -16.44 -12.92 -11.02
C THR A 20 -16.55 -14.01 -12.09
N PRO A 21 -15.94 -15.20 -11.90
CA PRO A 21 -16.09 -16.33 -12.82
C PRO A 21 -17.55 -16.78 -13.06
N GLU A 22 -18.44 -16.44 -12.15
CA GLU A 22 -19.89 -16.69 -12.25
C GLU A 22 -20.62 -15.58 -13.05
N HIS A 23 -19.88 -14.71 -13.75
CA HIS A 23 -20.35 -13.53 -14.51
C HIS A 23 -21.18 -12.53 -13.68
N LEU A 24 -20.97 -12.53 -12.36
CA LEU A 24 -21.53 -11.50 -11.48
C LEU A 24 -20.53 -10.36 -11.36
N VAL A 25 -20.97 -9.16 -11.75
CA VAL A 25 -20.28 -7.91 -11.45
C VAL A 25 -20.54 -7.56 -9.99
N LEU A 26 -19.51 -7.72 -9.16
CA LEU A 26 -19.48 -7.25 -7.78
C LEU A 26 -19.02 -5.79 -7.77
N GLU A 27 -19.85 -4.88 -7.28
CA GLU A 27 -19.48 -3.48 -7.14
C GLU A 27 -18.79 -3.25 -5.79
N LEU A 28 -17.48 -3.11 -5.82
CA LEU A 28 -16.70 -2.77 -4.62
C LEU A 28 -16.76 -1.27 -4.37
N GLU A 29 -17.30 -0.86 -3.23
CA GLU A 29 -17.30 0.52 -2.80
C GLU A 29 -15.86 0.99 -2.50
N LEU A 30 -15.36 1.96 -3.25
CA LEU A 30 -14.02 2.49 -3.06
C LEU A 30 -13.96 3.34 -1.78
N ALA A 31 -12.91 3.15 -0.98
CA ALA A 31 -12.68 3.98 0.19
C ALA A 31 -12.37 5.42 -0.24
N GLY A 32 -13.22 6.36 0.21
CA GLY A 32 -13.03 7.79 -0.01
C GLY A 32 -11.78 8.34 0.69
N LEU A 33 -11.36 9.52 0.24
CA LEU A 33 -10.20 10.24 0.78
C LEU A 33 -10.26 10.40 2.30
N GLY A 34 -11.41 10.85 2.83
CA GLY A 34 -11.61 11.08 4.26
C GLY A 34 -11.39 9.82 5.10
N SER A 35 -11.94 8.67 4.69
CA SER A 35 -11.72 7.39 5.40
C SER A 35 -10.26 6.94 5.38
N ARG A 36 -9.51 7.23 4.30
CA ARG A 36 -8.08 6.93 4.21
C ARG A 36 -7.24 7.83 5.10
N MET A 37 -7.56 9.13 5.12
CA MET A 37 -6.88 10.11 5.99
C MET A 37 -7.13 9.78 7.46
N ALA A 38 -8.38 9.53 7.85
CA ALA A 38 -8.75 9.15 9.21
C ALA A 38 -8.03 7.85 9.64
N ALA A 39 -7.97 6.84 8.77
CA ALA A 39 -7.22 5.62 9.05
C ALA A 39 -5.72 5.89 9.27
N THR A 40 -5.13 6.78 8.45
CA THR A 40 -3.71 7.16 8.55
C THR A 40 -3.42 7.92 9.84
N VAL A 41 -4.32 8.82 10.27
CA VAL A 41 -4.21 9.54 11.55
C VAL A 41 -4.32 8.57 12.72
N CYS A 42 -5.26 7.61 12.68
CA CYS A 42 -5.36 6.58 13.70
C CYS A 42 -4.11 5.70 13.77
N ASP A 43 -3.60 5.23 12.62
CA ASP A 43 -2.35 4.45 12.57
C ASP A 43 -1.16 5.27 13.10
N ALA A 44 -1.09 6.58 12.78
CA ALA A 44 -0.06 7.48 13.29
C ALA A 44 -0.17 7.68 14.82
N GLY A 45 -1.38 7.77 15.37
CA GLY A 45 -1.61 7.82 16.81
C GLY A 45 -1.17 6.54 17.52
N VAL A 46 -1.47 5.37 16.94
CA VAL A 46 -1.01 4.07 17.47
C VAL A 46 0.51 3.99 17.49
N LEU A 47 1.17 4.39 16.39
CA LEU A 47 2.63 4.42 16.32
C LEU A 47 3.23 5.45 17.28
N GLY A 48 2.64 6.65 17.37
CA GLY A 48 3.08 7.71 18.29
C GLY A 48 3.00 7.26 19.75
N LEU A 49 1.91 6.60 20.14
CA LEU A 49 1.78 6.01 21.47
C LEU A 49 2.82 4.90 21.70
N ALA A 50 3.06 4.03 20.73
CA ALA A 50 4.07 2.98 20.84
C ALA A 50 5.48 3.59 21.05
N TYR A 51 5.84 4.63 20.29
CA TYR A 51 7.11 5.34 20.48
C TYR A 51 7.19 6.08 21.82
N LEU A 52 6.09 6.70 22.28
CA LEU A 52 6.03 7.34 23.58
C LEU A 52 6.27 6.35 24.72
N LEU A 53 5.56 5.22 24.70
CA LEU A 53 5.70 4.16 25.70
C LEU A 53 7.11 3.55 25.68
N LEU A 54 7.67 3.36 24.48
CA LEU A 54 9.04 2.88 24.32
C LEU A 54 10.05 3.90 24.89
N GLY A 55 9.86 5.19 24.59
CA GLY A 55 10.64 6.30 25.13
C GLY A 55 10.61 6.37 26.65
N LEU A 56 9.41 6.27 27.25
CA LEU A 56 9.24 6.21 28.70
C LEU A 56 9.89 4.96 29.31
N GLY A 57 9.75 3.81 28.65
CA GLY A 57 10.40 2.57 29.06
C GLY A 57 11.93 2.67 29.11
N ILE A 58 12.53 3.39 28.16
CA ILE A 58 13.97 3.67 28.16
C ILE A 58 14.39 4.49 29.38
N GLN A 59 13.60 5.49 29.78
CA GLN A 59 13.91 6.32 30.96
C GLN A 59 13.85 5.55 32.28
N LEU A 60 13.14 4.41 32.29
CA LEU A 60 13.07 3.51 33.44
C LEU A 60 14.22 2.49 33.46
N LEU A 61 14.99 2.36 32.37
CA LEU A 61 16.16 1.50 32.36
C LEU A 61 17.28 2.13 33.20
N PRO A 62 18.01 1.34 34.01
CA PRO A 62 19.14 1.84 34.78
C PRO A 62 20.15 2.50 33.82
N THR A 63 20.43 3.78 34.03
CA THR A 63 21.50 4.45 33.28
C THR A 63 22.82 3.80 33.67
N PRO A 64 23.62 3.28 32.72
CA PRO A 64 24.91 2.71 33.06
C PRO A 64 25.75 3.79 33.74
N THR A 65 26.14 3.54 34.98
CA THR A 65 27.06 4.40 35.71
C THR A 65 28.40 4.38 35.00
N ARG A 66 29.04 5.56 34.83
CA ARG A 66 30.37 5.66 34.22
C ARG A 66 31.33 4.70 34.95
N GLY A 67 31.85 3.71 34.22
CA GLY A 67 32.82 2.73 34.74
C GLY A 67 32.25 1.38 35.21
N ALA A 68 30.94 1.13 35.09
CA ALA A 68 30.39 -0.20 35.33
C ALA A 68 30.64 -1.14 34.14
N GLU A 69 30.96 -2.41 34.41
CA GLU A 69 31.05 -3.44 33.35
C GLU A 69 29.73 -3.55 32.59
N GLU A 70 29.78 -3.56 31.27
CA GLU A 70 28.61 -3.74 30.43
C GLU A 70 28.00 -5.12 30.67
N SER A 71 26.82 -5.14 31.30
CA SER A 71 26.06 -6.39 31.48
C SER A 71 25.58 -6.92 30.12
N PRO A 72 25.66 -8.24 29.86
CA PRO A 72 25.05 -8.83 28.66
C PRO A 72 23.58 -8.46 28.45
N TRP A 73 22.86 -8.20 29.56
CA TRP A 73 21.45 -7.80 29.54
C TRP A 73 21.21 -6.39 29.02
N SER A 74 22.11 -5.42 29.27
CA SER A 74 21.96 -4.05 28.75
C SER A 74 22.20 -4.01 27.23
N THR A 75 23.17 -4.79 26.76
CA THR A 75 23.41 -4.98 25.32
C THR A 75 22.18 -5.60 24.66
N LEU A 76 21.64 -6.69 25.22
CA LEU A 76 20.43 -7.33 24.70
C LEU A 76 19.23 -6.37 24.66
N ALA A 77 19.04 -5.57 25.71
CA ALA A 77 17.97 -4.57 25.76
C ALA A 77 18.13 -3.51 24.65
N ALA A 78 19.35 -3.06 24.38
CA ALA A 78 19.63 -2.15 23.26
C ALA A 78 19.33 -2.79 21.89
N VAL A 79 19.67 -4.08 21.70
CA VAL A 79 19.29 -4.85 20.48
C VAL A 79 17.79 -4.79 20.28
N VAL A 80 17.05 -5.22 21.30
CA VAL A 80 15.61 -5.38 21.24
C VAL A 80 14.96 -4.03 20.98
N LEU A 81 15.47 -2.97 21.60
CA LEU A 81 15.01 -1.61 21.38
C LEU A 81 15.19 -1.18 19.91
N VAL A 82 16.39 -1.30 19.35
CA VAL A 82 16.67 -0.89 17.96
C VAL A 82 15.82 -1.68 16.98
N LEU A 83 15.72 -3.00 17.17
CA LEU A 83 14.85 -3.86 16.35
C LEU A 83 13.38 -3.47 16.48
N THR A 84 12.92 -3.12 17.68
CA THR A 84 11.54 -2.70 17.92
C THR A 84 11.25 -1.38 17.22
N VAL A 85 12.11 -0.36 17.36
CA VAL A 85 11.98 0.93 16.64
C VAL A 85 11.95 0.70 15.14
N PHE A 86 12.87 -0.12 14.63
CA PHE A 86 12.93 -0.47 13.21
C PHE A 86 11.64 -1.15 12.73
N LEU A 87 11.16 -2.16 13.46
CA LEU A 87 9.94 -2.88 13.11
C LEU A 87 8.69 -2.02 13.21
N LEU A 88 8.62 -1.09 14.17
CA LEU A 88 7.53 -0.12 14.27
C LEU A 88 7.52 0.82 13.07
N PHE A 89 8.68 1.33 12.65
CA PHE A 89 8.77 2.26 11.52
C PHE A 89 8.53 1.58 10.17
N TRP A 90 9.26 0.49 9.91
CA TRP A 90 9.31 -0.19 8.61
C TRP A 90 8.31 -1.34 8.52
N GLY A 91 8.17 -2.11 9.59
CA GLY A 91 7.40 -3.34 9.63
C GLY A 91 5.91 -3.14 9.87
N TYR A 92 5.47 -2.12 10.61
CA TYR A 92 4.08 -1.98 11.05
C TYR A 92 3.07 -2.14 9.91
N PHE A 93 3.12 -1.27 8.89
CA PHE A 93 2.13 -1.33 7.80
C PHE A 93 2.25 -2.60 6.97
N LEU A 94 3.47 -3.08 6.71
CA LEU A 94 3.72 -4.31 5.96
C LEU A 94 3.14 -5.53 6.70
N LEU A 95 3.52 -5.72 7.96
CA LEU A 95 3.12 -6.87 8.75
C LEU A 95 1.63 -6.86 9.00
N PHE A 96 1.04 -5.73 9.39
CA PHE A 96 -0.41 -5.67 9.59
C PHE A 96 -1.16 -5.93 8.28
N GLU A 97 -0.80 -5.30 7.16
CA GLU A 97 -1.51 -5.52 5.91
C GLU A 97 -1.34 -6.93 5.36
N ALA A 98 -0.13 -7.50 5.43
CA ALA A 98 0.13 -8.83 4.92
C ALA A 98 -0.49 -9.94 5.79
N LEU A 99 -0.50 -9.76 7.13
CA LEU A 99 -0.99 -10.79 8.06
C LEU A 99 -2.49 -10.64 8.38
N ASN A 100 -3.06 -9.44 8.26
CA ASN A 100 -4.45 -9.17 8.64
C ASN A 100 -5.39 -8.89 7.46
N GLY A 101 -5.12 -9.49 6.30
CA GLY A 101 -6.01 -9.41 5.12
C GLY A 101 -6.16 -8.00 4.57
N GLY A 102 -5.06 -7.23 4.53
CA GLY A 102 -5.00 -5.87 3.98
C GLY A 102 -5.47 -4.78 4.95
N ARG A 103 -5.54 -5.06 6.26
CA ARG A 103 -6.04 -4.10 7.27
C ARG A 103 -4.97 -3.76 8.33
N THR A 104 -4.72 -2.47 8.54
CA THR A 104 -4.02 -1.92 9.71
C THR A 104 -5.02 -1.61 10.84
N PRO A 105 -4.58 -1.42 12.10
CA PRO A 105 -5.47 -1.02 13.20
C PRO A 105 -6.37 0.19 12.87
N GLY A 106 -5.83 1.26 12.29
CA GLY A 106 -6.59 2.42 11.85
C GLY A 106 -7.54 2.11 10.70
N LYS A 107 -7.13 1.28 9.74
CA LYS A 107 -8.02 0.83 8.64
C LYS A 107 -9.16 -0.05 9.14
N ARG A 108 -8.90 -0.90 10.14
CA ARG A 108 -9.93 -1.68 10.82
C ARG A 108 -10.96 -0.77 11.48
N LEU A 109 -10.50 0.25 12.21
CA LEU A 109 -11.37 1.22 12.86
C LEU A 109 -12.24 1.99 11.86
N MET A 110 -11.68 2.32 10.69
CA MET A 110 -12.42 3.01 9.61
C MET A 110 -13.27 2.08 8.74
N GLY A 111 -13.26 0.77 8.99
CA GLY A 111 -13.98 -0.21 8.18
C GLY A 111 -13.54 -0.20 6.72
N ILE A 112 -12.22 -0.17 6.48
CA ILE A 112 -11.63 -0.25 5.14
C ILE A 112 -10.56 -1.33 5.08
N ARG A 113 -10.37 -1.93 3.90
CA ARG A 113 -9.29 -2.89 3.65
C ARG A 113 -8.69 -2.74 2.27
N VAL A 114 -7.56 -3.38 2.08
CA VAL A 114 -6.81 -3.34 0.83
C VAL A 114 -6.96 -4.68 0.14
N VAL A 115 -7.35 -4.64 -1.12
CA VAL A 115 -7.51 -5.81 -1.99
C VAL A 115 -6.73 -5.61 -3.28
N MET A 116 -6.49 -6.69 -4.02
CA MET A 116 -5.98 -6.59 -5.38
C MET A 116 -6.99 -5.85 -6.26
N ASP A 117 -6.52 -5.22 -7.33
CA ASP A 117 -7.39 -4.62 -8.36
C ASP A 117 -8.37 -5.63 -8.99
N THR A 118 -8.00 -6.91 -9.02
CA THR A 118 -8.86 -8.03 -9.41
C THR A 118 -9.89 -8.44 -8.34
N GLY A 119 -9.96 -7.76 -7.20
CA GLY A 119 -10.82 -8.10 -6.07
C GLY A 119 -10.31 -9.24 -5.18
N HIS A 120 -9.21 -9.91 -5.54
CA HIS A 120 -8.61 -10.97 -4.73
C HIS A 120 -7.95 -10.43 -3.44
N PRO A 121 -7.74 -11.28 -2.42
CA PRO A 121 -7.01 -10.88 -1.21
C PRO A 121 -5.60 -10.38 -1.51
N LEU A 122 -5.14 -9.42 -0.70
CA LEU A 122 -3.82 -8.83 -0.80
C LEU A 122 -2.72 -9.90 -0.63
N THR A 123 -1.76 -9.94 -1.56
CA THR A 123 -0.59 -10.81 -1.47
C THR A 123 0.52 -10.16 -0.63
N PHE A 124 1.38 -10.98 -0.01
CA PHE A 124 2.53 -10.46 0.76
C PHE A 124 3.45 -9.59 -0.09
N THR A 125 3.72 -10.02 -1.34
CA THR A 125 4.55 -9.26 -2.28
C THR A 125 3.91 -7.92 -2.62
N ALA A 126 2.61 -7.89 -2.94
CA ALA A 126 1.91 -6.63 -3.18
C ALA A 126 1.92 -5.73 -1.94
N ALA A 127 1.71 -6.28 -0.74
CA ALA A 127 1.82 -5.53 0.52
C ALA A 127 3.23 -4.94 0.72
N ALA A 128 4.29 -5.71 0.43
CA ALA A 128 5.68 -5.27 0.52
C ALA A 128 6.00 -4.16 -0.48
N VAL A 129 5.68 -4.36 -1.76
CA VAL A 129 5.87 -3.36 -2.83
C VAL A 129 5.17 -2.05 -2.45
N ARG A 130 3.92 -2.15 -2.01
CA ARG A 130 3.10 -0.99 -1.66
C ARG A 130 3.65 -0.22 -0.46
N ASN A 131 4.12 -0.94 0.56
CA ASN A 131 4.68 -0.32 1.78
C ASN A 131 6.10 0.20 1.59
N LEU A 132 6.82 -0.33 0.62
CA LEU A 132 8.10 0.22 0.17
C LEU A 132 7.90 1.54 -0.59
N VAL A 133 6.98 1.57 -1.55
CA VAL A 133 6.63 2.81 -2.29
C VAL A 133 6.02 3.88 -1.37
N ARG A 134 5.53 3.48 -0.19
CA ARG A 134 5.08 4.42 0.85
C ARG A 134 6.15 5.45 1.22
N ILE A 135 7.45 5.14 1.07
CA ILE A 135 8.54 6.11 1.30
C ILE A 135 8.41 7.32 0.37
N VAL A 136 7.95 7.13 -0.86
CA VAL A 136 7.68 8.23 -1.82
C VAL A 136 6.36 8.90 -1.47
N ASP A 137 5.31 8.10 -1.22
CA ASP A 137 3.98 8.63 -0.90
C ASP A 137 4.01 9.51 0.37
N MET A 138 4.88 9.17 1.33
CA MET A 138 5.01 9.93 2.58
C MET A 138 5.78 11.24 2.41
N GLN A 139 6.36 11.55 1.25
CA GLN A 139 7.09 12.81 1.07
C GLN A 139 6.14 14.00 0.84
N PRO A 140 6.45 15.18 1.40
CA PRO A 140 7.32 15.39 2.57
C PRO A 140 6.78 14.68 3.81
N VAL A 141 7.67 14.09 4.63
CA VAL A 141 7.34 13.16 5.76
C VAL A 141 6.20 13.67 6.66
N LEU A 142 6.15 14.98 6.89
CA LEU A 142 5.15 15.63 7.75
C LEU A 142 3.76 15.76 7.10
N THR A 143 3.68 15.82 5.77
CA THR A 143 2.44 16.19 5.07
C THR A 143 1.86 15.08 4.20
N TYR A 144 2.62 14.02 3.88
CA TYR A 144 2.17 12.93 2.99
C TYR A 144 1.63 13.45 1.64
N LEU A 145 2.15 14.60 1.19
CA LEU A 145 1.56 15.38 0.10
C LEU A 145 1.53 14.61 -1.22
N VAL A 146 2.61 13.87 -1.52
CA VAL A 146 2.71 13.06 -2.74
C VAL A 146 1.62 12.01 -2.77
N GLY A 147 1.48 11.21 -1.71
CA GLY A 147 0.46 10.17 -1.62
C GLY A 147 -0.95 10.74 -1.68
N LEU A 148 -1.20 11.89 -1.05
CA LEU A 148 -2.48 12.58 -1.09
C LEU A 148 -2.82 13.07 -2.50
N GLY A 149 -1.85 13.66 -3.21
CA GLY A 149 -2.01 14.11 -4.59
C GLY A 149 -2.40 12.96 -5.53
N PHE A 150 -1.70 11.82 -5.47
CA PHE A 150 -2.06 10.66 -6.29
C PHE A 150 -3.49 10.18 -6.03
N VAL A 151 -3.92 10.11 -4.77
CA VAL A 151 -5.28 9.69 -4.42
C VAL A 151 -6.33 10.68 -4.94
N LEU A 152 -6.05 11.98 -4.89
CA LEU A 152 -6.96 13.03 -5.35
C LEU A 152 -7.16 13.00 -6.87
N PHE A 153 -6.09 12.84 -7.64
CA PHE A 153 -6.13 12.93 -9.10
C PHE A 153 -6.38 11.59 -9.80
N HIS A 154 -6.19 10.46 -9.12
CA HIS A 154 -6.41 9.15 -9.75
C HIS A 154 -7.91 8.77 -9.76
N PRO A 155 -8.46 8.30 -10.91
CA PRO A 155 -9.90 8.00 -11.04
C PRO A 155 -10.39 6.93 -10.04
N GLN A 156 -9.54 5.97 -9.69
CA GLN A 156 -9.83 4.93 -8.70
C GLN A 156 -9.33 5.25 -7.27
N ASN A 157 -8.99 6.51 -6.98
CA ASN A 157 -8.46 6.96 -5.69
C ASN A 157 -7.21 6.16 -5.24
N LYS A 158 -6.28 5.83 -6.15
CA LYS A 158 -5.08 5.03 -5.85
C LYS A 158 -3.89 5.94 -5.55
N ARG A 159 -3.14 5.65 -4.48
CA ARG A 159 -1.81 6.28 -4.25
C ARG A 159 -0.74 5.63 -5.14
N LEU A 160 0.47 6.18 -5.21
CA LEU A 160 1.53 5.62 -6.05
C LEU A 160 1.82 4.16 -5.70
N GLY A 161 1.90 3.83 -4.40
CA GLY A 161 2.08 2.44 -3.97
C GLY A 161 0.94 1.51 -4.39
N ASP A 162 -0.30 2.00 -4.44
CA ASP A 162 -1.45 1.19 -4.85
C ASP A 162 -1.40 0.88 -6.36
N ILE A 163 -0.95 1.86 -7.17
CA ILE A 163 -0.77 1.71 -8.61
C ILE A 163 0.33 0.68 -8.90
N VAL A 164 1.49 0.83 -8.26
CA VAL A 164 2.65 -0.06 -8.50
C VAL A 164 2.35 -1.49 -8.03
N ALA A 165 1.64 -1.65 -6.91
CA ALA A 165 1.30 -2.97 -6.38
C ALA A 165 0.06 -3.62 -7.02
N GLY A 166 -0.68 -2.91 -7.87
CA GLY A 166 -1.94 -3.43 -8.44
C GLY A 166 -3.01 -3.64 -7.37
N THR A 167 -3.17 -2.68 -6.46
CA THR A 167 -4.08 -2.79 -5.32
C THR A 167 -5.06 -1.63 -5.26
N VAL A 168 -6.15 -1.82 -4.53
CA VAL A 168 -7.18 -0.82 -4.29
C VAL A 168 -7.68 -0.92 -2.85
N VAL A 169 -8.08 0.22 -2.28
CA VAL A 169 -8.67 0.25 -0.93
C VAL A 169 -10.19 0.33 -1.07
N VAL A 170 -10.86 -0.63 -0.47
CA VAL A 170 -12.31 -0.79 -0.50
C VAL A 170 -12.89 -0.60 0.89
N ARG A 171 -14.13 -0.14 0.96
CA ARG A 171 -14.91 -0.15 2.19
C ARG A 171 -15.31 -1.57 2.54
N ASP A 172 -15.23 -1.84 3.82
CA ASP A 172 -15.32 -3.16 4.41
C ASP A 172 -15.85 -2.99 5.83
N ARG A 173 -17.17 -2.78 5.92
CA ARG A 173 -17.88 -2.59 7.18
C ARG A 173 -18.50 -3.91 7.63
N PRO A 174 -17.86 -4.65 8.55
CA PRO A 174 -18.41 -5.93 9.03
C PRO A 174 -19.67 -5.76 9.89
N GLU A 175 -19.92 -4.59 10.48
CA GLU A 175 -20.83 -4.45 11.64
C GLU A 175 -22.32 -4.31 11.28
N ASN A 176 -22.66 -3.98 10.02
CA ASN A 176 -24.06 -3.81 9.60
C ASN A 176 -24.57 -4.98 8.72
N LEU A 177 -24.02 -6.18 8.89
CA LEU A 177 -24.39 -7.39 8.13
C LEU A 177 -25.57 -8.14 8.75
N HIS A 178 -26.44 -7.45 9.48
CA HIS A 178 -27.70 -7.99 9.93
C HIS A 178 -28.80 -7.37 9.08
N LEU A 179 -29.50 -8.21 8.31
CA LEU A 179 -30.86 -7.86 7.91
C LEU A 179 -31.61 -7.61 9.22
N ALA A 180 -31.92 -6.35 9.55
CA ALA A 180 -32.78 -6.07 10.69
C ALA A 180 -34.07 -6.86 10.50
N SER A 181 -34.63 -7.43 11.57
CA SER A 181 -36.00 -7.93 11.54
C SER A 181 -36.87 -6.79 11.05
N ALA A 182 -37.48 -6.93 9.86
CA ALA A 182 -38.55 -6.05 9.43
C ALA A 182 -39.73 -6.26 10.39
N GLY A 183 -39.64 -5.63 11.56
CA GLY A 183 -40.65 -5.62 12.60
C GLY A 183 -41.19 -4.21 12.67
N ALA A 184 -42.45 -4.05 12.23
CA ALA A 184 -43.40 -2.99 12.53
C ALA A 184 -43.04 -1.50 12.29
N ASP A 185 -41.79 -1.06 12.36
CA ASP A 185 -41.44 0.37 12.41
C ASP A 185 -41.21 1.01 11.03
N ALA A 186 -40.93 0.21 10.00
CA ALA A 186 -40.76 0.72 8.63
C ALA A 186 -42.04 1.29 8.00
N VAL A 187 -43.19 1.13 8.65
CA VAL A 187 -44.49 1.62 8.18
C VAL A 187 -44.75 3.09 8.61
N ARG A 188 -43.96 3.66 9.54
CA ARG A 188 -44.28 4.97 10.15
C ARG A 188 -43.74 6.21 9.44
N GLU A 189 -42.88 6.09 8.42
CA GLU A 189 -42.21 7.24 7.79
C GLU A 189 -42.18 7.19 6.25
N ALA A 190 -43.20 6.62 5.60
CA ALA A 190 -43.38 6.85 4.17
C ALA A 190 -43.99 8.25 3.96
N GLU A 191 -43.22 9.20 3.43
CA GLU A 191 -43.74 10.51 3.02
C GLU A 191 -44.94 10.34 2.08
N PRO A 192 -45.99 11.18 2.18
CA PRO A 192 -47.16 11.06 1.34
C PRO A 192 -46.78 11.39 -0.12
N LEU A 193 -46.70 10.34 -0.95
CA LEU A 193 -46.57 10.48 -2.40
C LEU A 193 -47.78 11.25 -2.93
N GLU A 194 -47.56 12.44 -3.50
CA GLU A 194 -48.60 13.17 -4.23
C GLU A 194 -49.10 12.31 -5.42
N THR A 195 -50.35 11.85 -5.31
CA THR A 195 -51.00 10.95 -6.26
C THR A 195 -51.66 11.74 -7.38
N GLY A 196 -50.91 12.04 -8.43
CA GLY A 196 -51.42 12.58 -9.71
C GLY A 196 -51.09 11.68 -10.90
N SER A 197 -51.94 11.67 -11.94
CA SER A 197 -51.59 11.03 -13.21
C SER A 197 -50.52 11.85 -13.94
N PRO A 198 -49.51 11.22 -14.58
CA PRO A 198 -48.51 11.95 -15.34
C PRO A 198 -49.15 12.75 -16.48
N GLU A 199 -48.72 13.99 -16.66
CA GLU A 199 -49.28 14.95 -17.62
C GLU A 199 -48.47 15.00 -18.93
N LEU A 200 -47.15 14.74 -18.87
CA LEU A 200 -46.29 14.52 -20.04
C LEU A 200 -46.41 13.09 -20.58
N ALA A 201 -46.36 12.93 -21.91
CA ALA A 201 -46.23 11.63 -22.54
C ALA A 201 -44.84 10.99 -22.28
N ASP A 202 -44.70 9.66 -22.42
CA ASP A 202 -43.45 8.94 -22.11
C ASP A 202 -42.26 9.34 -23.00
N GLU A 203 -42.53 9.76 -24.23
CA GLU A 203 -41.51 10.30 -25.15
C GLU A 203 -41.09 11.70 -24.73
N GLU A 204 -42.04 12.54 -24.33
CA GLU A 204 -41.79 13.91 -23.87
C GLU A 204 -40.99 13.93 -22.56
N PHE A 205 -41.33 13.01 -21.64
CA PHE A 205 -40.59 12.85 -20.39
C PHE A 205 -39.16 12.32 -20.64
N ARG A 206 -38.98 11.34 -21.53
CA ARG A 206 -37.64 10.84 -21.88
C ARG A 206 -36.75 11.93 -22.48
N LEU A 207 -37.31 12.80 -23.32
CA LEU A 207 -36.58 13.94 -23.88
C LEU A 207 -36.17 14.94 -22.79
N LEU A 208 -37.06 15.23 -21.85
CA LEU A 208 -36.78 16.11 -20.70
C LEU A 208 -35.72 15.51 -19.76
N ASP A 209 -35.83 14.22 -19.46
CA ASP A 209 -34.91 13.46 -18.59
C ASP A 209 -33.50 13.41 -19.18
N GLN A 210 -33.37 13.09 -20.47
CA GLN A 210 -32.09 13.08 -21.18
C GLN A 210 -31.44 14.47 -21.25
N LEU A 211 -32.23 15.54 -21.38
CA LEU A 211 -31.70 16.90 -21.34
C LEU A 211 -31.13 17.21 -19.94
N ILE A 212 -31.85 16.86 -18.88
CA ILE A 212 -31.45 17.14 -17.49
C ILE A 212 -30.24 16.31 -17.07
N GLU A 213 -30.15 15.04 -17.47
CA GLU A 213 -28.96 14.21 -17.21
C GLU A 213 -27.70 14.76 -17.90
N ARG A 214 -27.87 15.44 -19.04
CA ARG A 214 -26.76 16.00 -19.84
C ARG A 214 -26.51 17.49 -19.56
N PHE A 215 -27.26 18.10 -18.65
CA PHE A 215 -27.28 19.56 -18.46
C PHE A 215 -25.92 20.15 -18.07
N GLU A 216 -25.13 19.42 -17.28
CA GLU A 216 -23.77 19.82 -16.85
C GLU A 216 -22.69 19.58 -17.92
N GLY A 217 -22.98 18.77 -18.95
CA GLY A 217 -22.04 18.43 -20.02
C GLY A 217 -22.29 19.10 -21.36
N LEU A 218 -23.36 19.91 -21.49
CA LEU A 218 -23.75 20.59 -22.73
C LEU A 218 -23.09 21.97 -22.85
N GLU A 219 -22.59 22.28 -24.05
CA GLU A 219 -22.05 23.59 -24.39
C GLU A 219 -23.13 24.69 -24.27
N GLY A 220 -22.77 25.86 -23.73
CA GLY A 220 -23.75 26.88 -23.29
C GLY A 220 -24.74 27.35 -24.37
N ALA A 221 -24.29 27.48 -25.63
CA ALA A 221 -25.15 27.88 -26.74
C ALA A 221 -26.15 26.78 -27.15
N ALA A 222 -25.75 25.50 -27.08
CA ALA A 222 -26.62 24.36 -27.35
C ALA A 222 -27.64 24.16 -26.22
N ARG A 223 -27.20 24.32 -24.95
CA ARG A 223 -28.05 24.29 -23.77
C ARG A 223 -29.15 25.35 -23.84
N HIS A 224 -28.80 26.60 -24.13
CA HIS A 224 -29.78 27.67 -24.23
C HIS A 224 -30.82 27.43 -25.35
N ARG A 225 -30.38 26.91 -26.50
CA ARG A 225 -31.26 26.59 -27.63
C ARG A 225 -32.27 25.48 -27.28
N LEU A 226 -31.78 24.36 -26.74
CA LEU A 226 -32.60 23.19 -26.39
C LEU A 226 -33.58 23.51 -25.25
N THR A 227 -33.14 24.25 -24.23
CA THR A 227 -34.01 24.72 -23.14
C THR A 227 -35.14 25.58 -23.70
N THR A 228 -34.83 26.54 -24.58
CA THR A 228 -35.83 27.44 -25.18
C THR A 228 -36.85 26.69 -26.02
N GLU A 229 -36.41 25.71 -26.80
CA GLU A 229 -37.28 24.88 -27.66
C GLU A 229 -38.24 24.00 -26.84
N LEU A 230 -37.73 23.32 -25.81
CA LEU A 230 -38.56 22.47 -24.94
C LEU A 230 -39.52 23.29 -24.07
N VAL A 231 -39.07 24.46 -23.62
CA VAL A 231 -39.93 25.42 -22.94
C VAL A 231 -41.07 25.89 -23.84
N ALA A 232 -40.80 26.27 -25.09
CA ALA A 232 -41.85 26.69 -26.02
C ALA A 232 -42.87 25.58 -26.27
N ARG A 233 -42.42 24.32 -26.25
CA ARG A 233 -43.26 23.13 -26.39
C ARG A 233 -44.12 22.83 -25.16
N PHE A 234 -43.61 23.03 -23.94
CA PHE A 234 -44.32 22.68 -22.70
C PHE A 234 -45.08 23.84 -22.05
N ALA A 235 -44.63 25.09 -22.19
CA ALA A 235 -45.27 26.27 -21.59
C ALA A 235 -46.77 26.45 -21.91
N PRO A 236 -47.31 26.05 -23.09
CA PRO A 236 -48.75 26.13 -23.35
C PRO A 236 -49.59 25.15 -22.51
N ARG A 237 -49.00 24.03 -22.10
CA ARG A 237 -49.69 22.94 -21.35
C ARG A 237 -49.49 23.06 -19.84
N PHE A 238 -48.43 23.75 -19.40
CA PHE A 238 -48.08 23.88 -18.00
C PHE A 238 -47.87 25.35 -17.63
N PRO A 239 -48.64 25.92 -16.69
CA PRO A 239 -48.54 27.33 -16.33
C PRO A 239 -47.13 27.64 -15.77
N ARG A 240 -46.42 28.55 -16.45
CA ARG A 240 -45.12 29.04 -15.99
C ARG A 240 -45.29 29.90 -14.73
N ARG A 241 -44.75 29.41 -13.61
CA ARG A 241 -44.67 30.16 -12.34
C ARG A 241 -43.29 30.77 -12.10
N ASP A 242 -42.29 30.38 -12.89
CA ASP A 242 -40.89 30.82 -12.77
C ASP A 242 -40.47 31.64 -13.99
N ALA A 243 -39.70 32.71 -13.78
CA ALA A 243 -39.19 33.58 -14.84
C ALA A 243 -38.02 32.92 -15.63
N ASP A 244 -37.29 31.99 -15.02
CA ASP A 244 -36.15 31.32 -15.63
C ASP A 244 -36.55 30.04 -16.39
N PRO A 245 -36.23 29.93 -17.70
CA PRO A 245 -36.50 28.76 -18.53
C PRO A 245 -35.93 27.43 -17.99
N GLU A 246 -34.73 27.44 -17.40
CA GLU A 246 -34.10 26.22 -16.89
C GLU A 246 -34.79 25.74 -15.61
N THR A 247 -35.03 26.66 -14.67
CA THR A 247 -35.75 26.38 -13.42
C THR A 247 -37.15 25.82 -13.68
N PHE A 248 -37.84 26.32 -14.70
CA PHE A 248 -39.14 25.78 -15.12
C PHE A 248 -39.06 24.31 -15.56
N LEU A 249 -38.06 23.93 -16.38
CA LEU A 249 -37.89 22.56 -16.85
C LEU A 249 -37.48 21.60 -15.73
N VAL A 250 -36.59 22.03 -14.83
CA VAL A 250 -36.19 21.24 -13.65
C VAL A 250 -37.38 21.01 -12.72
N ARG A 251 -38.19 22.05 -12.49
CA ARG A 251 -39.41 21.91 -11.68
C ARG A 251 -40.42 20.97 -12.35
N LEU A 252 -40.68 21.15 -13.64
CA LEU A 252 -41.58 20.28 -14.40
C LEU A 252 -41.11 18.82 -14.36
N HIS A 253 -39.81 18.57 -14.51
CA HIS A 253 -39.23 17.23 -14.38
C HIS A 253 -39.42 16.65 -12.99
N SER A 254 -39.16 17.42 -11.93
CA SER A 254 -39.32 16.93 -10.55
C SER A 254 -40.77 16.56 -10.21
N VAL A 255 -41.74 17.38 -10.65
CA VAL A 255 -43.17 17.11 -10.49
C VAL A 255 -43.57 15.87 -11.28
N GLU A 256 -43.04 15.73 -12.49
CA GLU A 256 -43.43 14.63 -13.35
C GLU A 256 -42.75 13.30 -12.97
N LEU A 257 -41.53 13.36 -12.45
CA LEU A 257 -40.84 12.24 -11.82
C LEU A 257 -41.58 11.78 -10.56
N ALA A 258 -42.11 12.70 -9.74
CA ALA A 258 -42.91 12.38 -8.56
C ALA A 258 -44.23 11.68 -8.95
N LYS A 259 -44.98 12.22 -9.91
CA LYS A 259 -46.22 11.60 -10.43
C LYS A 259 -45.95 10.25 -11.11
N ARG A 260 -44.83 10.11 -11.82
CA ARG A 260 -44.43 8.84 -12.46
C ARG A 260 -43.95 7.81 -11.44
N ARG A 261 -43.25 8.21 -10.36
CA ARG A 261 -42.96 7.34 -9.21
C ARG A 261 -44.24 6.93 -8.51
N GLY A 262 -45.21 7.84 -8.35
CA GLY A 262 -46.54 7.57 -7.82
C GLY A 262 -47.36 6.60 -8.70
N ARG A 263 -47.31 6.74 -10.03
CA ARG A 263 -47.93 5.81 -11.00
C ARG A 263 -47.22 4.48 -11.06
N LEU A 264 -45.89 4.48 -10.92
CA LEU A 264 -45.12 3.26 -10.75
C LEU A 264 -45.51 2.59 -9.44
N ALA A 265 -45.72 3.34 -8.35
CA ALA A 265 -46.20 2.91 -7.03
C ALA A 265 -47.65 2.38 -7.05
N THR A 266 -48.55 2.95 -7.87
CA THR A 266 -49.95 2.50 -8.03
C THR A 266 -50.10 1.37 -9.04
N ARG A 267 -49.28 1.31 -10.12
CA ARG A 267 -49.16 0.12 -10.99
C ARG A 267 -48.39 -1.00 -10.32
N THR A 268 -47.44 -0.67 -9.44
CA THR A 268 -46.94 -1.63 -8.47
C THR A 268 -48.12 -2.03 -7.62
N ALA A 269 -48.83 -1.20 -6.85
CA ALA A 269 -49.99 -1.64 -6.05
C ALA A 269 -51.04 -2.53 -6.79
N GLN A 270 -51.33 -2.29 -8.07
CA GLN A 270 -52.23 -3.13 -8.88
C GLN A 270 -51.57 -4.37 -9.53
N GLY A 271 -50.24 -4.45 -9.64
CA GLY A 271 -49.45 -5.62 -10.07
C GLY A 271 -48.60 -6.31 -8.97
N VAL A 272 -48.54 -5.73 -7.76
CA VAL A 272 -47.65 -6.04 -6.62
C VAL A 272 -48.13 -7.19 -5.79
N GLY A 273 -49.38 -7.61 -5.95
CA GLY A 273 -49.85 -8.84 -5.33
C GLY A 273 -49.01 -10.06 -5.71
N ARG A 274 -48.26 -10.03 -6.83
CA ARG A 274 -47.38 -11.14 -7.23
C ARG A 274 -45.89 -10.83 -7.09
N THR A 275 -45.39 -9.66 -7.48
CA THR A 275 -43.93 -9.42 -7.53
C THR A 275 -43.32 -8.97 -6.20
N SER A 276 -43.97 -8.08 -5.43
CA SER A 276 -43.49 -7.75 -4.08
C SER A 276 -43.69 -8.93 -3.14
N VAL A 277 -44.81 -9.63 -3.27
CA VAL A 277 -45.09 -10.83 -2.50
C VAL A 277 -44.09 -11.94 -2.85
N ALA A 278 -43.69 -12.09 -4.12
CA ALA A 278 -42.62 -13.02 -4.49
C ALA A 278 -41.26 -12.57 -3.99
N ALA A 279 -40.94 -11.27 -4.02
CA ALA A 279 -39.71 -10.69 -3.48
C ALA A 279 -39.61 -10.87 -1.96
N GLU A 280 -40.68 -10.57 -1.22
CA GLU A 280 -40.78 -10.74 0.23
C GLU A 280 -40.73 -12.23 0.62
N ARG A 281 -41.51 -13.10 -0.05
CA ARG A 281 -41.44 -14.55 0.17
C ARG A 281 -40.06 -15.11 -0.14
N PHE A 282 -39.42 -14.64 -1.22
CA PHE A 282 -38.06 -15.04 -1.59
C PHE A 282 -37.06 -14.69 -0.48
N VAL A 283 -37.12 -13.45 0.04
CA VAL A 283 -36.25 -13.02 1.14
C VAL A 283 -36.52 -13.83 2.41
N VAL A 284 -37.78 -13.99 2.81
CA VAL A 284 -38.15 -14.77 4.01
C VAL A 284 -37.68 -16.22 3.90
N GLN A 285 -37.88 -16.85 2.74
CA GLN A 285 -37.53 -18.26 2.53
C GLN A 285 -36.02 -18.51 2.50
N LYS A 286 -35.23 -17.58 1.95
CA LYS A 286 -33.79 -17.77 1.73
C LYS A 286 -32.90 -17.20 2.84
N ARG A 287 -33.42 -16.31 3.69
CA ARG A 287 -32.65 -15.58 4.73
C ARG A 287 -31.83 -16.47 5.64
N GLU A 288 -32.41 -17.57 6.14
CA GLU A 288 -31.70 -18.51 7.04
C GLU A 288 -30.51 -19.19 6.35
N GLY A 289 -30.68 -19.56 5.08
CA GLY A 289 -29.60 -20.10 4.26
C GLY A 289 -28.48 -19.08 4.04
N TRP A 290 -28.85 -17.81 3.76
CA TRP A 290 -27.86 -16.74 3.60
C TRP A 290 -27.08 -16.46 4.89
N GLU A 291 -27.73 -16.46 6.06
CA GLU A 291 -27.05 -16.27 7.34
C GLU A 291 -26.11 -17.43 7.66
N THR A 292 -26.53 -18.66 7.40
CA THR A 292 -25.71 -19.86 7.59
C THR A 292 -24.46 -19.81 6.72
N PHE A 293 -24.63 -19.48 5.43
CA PHE A 293 -23.51 -19.33 4.51
C PHE A 293 -22.62 -18.13 4.90
N ARG A 294 -23.20 -17.01 5.39
CA ARG A 294 -22.42 -15.87 5.89
C ARG A 294 -21.48 -16.26 7.02
N LEU A 295 -21.98 -17.02 8.01
CA LEU A 295 -21.16 -17.51 9.12
C LEU A 295 -20.08 -18.48 8.65
N LEU A 296 -20.44 -19.39 7.74
CA LEU A 296 -19.50 -20.33 7.15
C LEU A 296 -18.41 -19.62 6.33
N ALA A 297 -18.77 -18.66 5.49
CA ALA A 297 -17.87 -17.83 4.70
C ALA A 297 -16.95 -17.00 5.58
N ALA A 298 -17.46 -16.39 6.65
CA ALA A 298 -16.64 -15.64 7.61
C ALA A 298 -15.62 -16.55 8.33
N ARG A 299 -16.01 -17.78 8.68
CA ARG A 299 -15.10 -18.77 9.27
C ARG A 299 -14.05 -19.24 8.27
N ALA A 300 -14.46 -19.51 7.03
CA ALA A 300 -13.59 -19.90 5.94
C ALA A 300 -12.57 -18.80 5.58
N GLU A 301 -12.99 -17.53 5.61
CA GLU A 301 -12.11 -16.37 5.40
C GLU A 301 -11.06 -16.26 6.51
N ARG A 302 -11.42 -16.53 7.78
CA ARG A 302 -10.50 -16.45 8.93
C ARG A 302 -9.54 -17.63 9.04
N LEU A 303 -10.02 -18.85 8.85
CA LEU A 303 -9.25 -20.09 9.11
C LEU A 303 -8.65 -20.70 7.83
N GLY A 304 -9.14 -20.29 6.66
CA GLY A 304 -8.84 -20.90 5.36
C GLY A 304 -9.70 -22.15 5.10
N LEU A 305 -10.09 -22.35 3.83
CA LEU A 305 -10.96 -23.47 3.43
C LEU A 305 -10.42 -24.84 3.81
N LYS A 306 -9.09 -25.02 3.82
CA LYS A 306 -8.44 -26.30 4.16
C LYS A 306 -8.58 -26.69 5.64
N ARG A 307 -8.95 -25.76 6.51
CA ARG A 307 -9.19 -26.00 7.94
C ARG A 307 -10.66 -26.26 8.25
N LEU A 308 -11.55 -26.14 7.27
CA LEU A 308 -12.93 -26.60 7.40
C LEU A 308 -12.96 -28.14 7.41
N GLY A 309 -13.99 -28.73 8.03
CA GLY A 309 -14.16 -30.18 8.03
C GLY A 309 -14.27 -30.73 6.60
N ALA A 310 -13.74 -31.92 6.35
CA ALA A 310 -13.73 -32.53 5.01
C ALA A 310 -15.14 -32.63 4.37
N ALA A 311 -16.18 -32.77 5.19
CA ALA A 311 -17.58 -32.79 4.75
C ALA A 311 -18.14 -31.40 4.38
N GLU A 312 -17.55 -30.31 4.88
CA GLU A 312 -18.05 -28.94 4.69
C GLU A 312 -17.53 -28.32 3.37
N ILE A 313 -16.37 -28.78 2.87
CA ILE A 313 -15.69 -28.22 1.69
C ILE A 313 -16.53 -28.37 0.39
N PRO A 314 -17.09 -29.55 0.06
CA PRO A 314 -17.92 -29.69 -1.14
C PRO A 314 -19.22 -28.87 -1.05
N GLY A 315 -19.80 -28.77 0.15
CA GLY A 315 -21.00 -27.97 0.42
C GLY A 315 -20.77 -26.47 0.27
N PHE A 316 -19.57 -25.98 0.61
CA PHE A 316 -19.23 -24.56 0.54
C PHE A 316 -19.38 -23.98 -0.87
N ALA A 317 -18.82 -24.65 -1.89
CA ALA A 317 -18.88 -24.16 -3.27
C ALA A 317 -20.31 -24.21 -3.84
N ALA A 318 -21.10 -25.20 -3.44
CA ALA A 318 -22.51 -25.30 -3.82
C ALA A 318 -23.33 -24.15 -3.19
N GLN A 319 -23.18 -23.92 -1.89
CA GLN A 319 -23.84 -22.82 -1.19
C GLN A 319 -23.41 -21.46 -1.74
N TYR A 320 -22.12 -21.27 -2.06
CA TYR A 320 -21.64 -20.06 -2.71
C TYR A 320 -22.36 -19.77 -4.03
N ARG A 321 -22.43 -20.76 -4.95
CA ARG A 321 -23.13 -20.61 -6.22
C ARG A 321 -24.62 -20.37 -6.04
N GLU A 322 -25.23 -20.98 -5.02
CA GLU A 322 -26.63 -20.75 -4.69
C GLU A 322 -26.88 -19.30 -4.24
N VAL A 323 -26.08 -18.76 -3.32
CA VAL A 323 -26.21 -17.36 -2.88
C VAL A 323 -25.88 -16.37 -4.00
N ALA A 324 -24.92 -16.70 -4.87
CA ALA A 324 -24.60 -15.95 -6.08
C ALA A 324 -25.80 -15.89 -7.05
N ALA A 325 -26.47 -17.02 -7.27
CA ALA A 325 -27.70 -17.07 -8.06
C ALA A 325 -28.86 -16.32 -7.38
N ASP A 326 -28.95 -16.37 -6.06
CA ASP A 326 -29.93 -15.60 -5.28
C ASP A 326 -29.72 -14.09 -5.42
N LEU A 327 -28.47 -13.62 -5.48
CA LEU A 327 -28.16 -12.22 -5.76
C LEU A 327 -28.63 -11.81 -7.16
N ALA A 328 -28.41 -12.64 -8.18
CA ALA A 328 -28.92 -12.38 -9.53
C ALA A 328 -30.46 -12.32 -9.58
N ARG A 329 -31.14 -13.22 -8.85
CA ARG A 329 -32.60 -13.21 -8.70
C ARG A 329 -33.09 -11.97 -7.95
N ALA A 330 -32.42 -11.60 -6.86
CA ALA A 330 -32.71 -10.41 -6.07
C ALA A 330 -32.67 -9.13 -6.90
N ARG A 331 -31.64 -8.98 -7.77
CA ARG A 331 -31.52 -7.86 -8.71
C ARG A 331 -32.70 -7.81 -9.70
N THR A 332 -33.12 -8.97 -10.20
CA THR A 332 -34.26 -9.08 -11.13
C THR A 332 -35.61 -8.79 -10.45
N TYR A 333 -35.79 -9.24 -9.20
CA TYR A 333 -37.03 -9.03 -8.44
C TYR A 333 -37.17 -7.62 -7.85
N GLY A 334 -36.11 -6.80 -7.87
CA GLY A 334 -36.13 -5.45 -7.32
C GLY A 334 -36.36 -5.44 -5.80
N VAL A 335 -35.74 -6.38 -5.08
CA VAL A 335 -35.80 -6.42 -3.60
C VAL A 335 -35.19 -5.16 -2.98
N ASP A 336 -35.51 -4.90 -1.71
CA ASP A 336 -34.98 -3.76 -0.95
C ASP A 336 -33.45 -3.61 -1.15
N PRO A 337 -32.94 -2.40 -1.44
CA PRO A 337 -31.51 -2.14 -1.61
C PRO A 337 -30.61 -2.66 -0.48
N ARG A 338 -31.11 -2.73 0.76
CA ARG A 338 -30.39 -3.30 1.91
C ARG A 338 -30.17 -4.81 1.77
N VAL A 339 -31.14 -5.52 1.20
CA VAL A 339 -31.03 -6.97 0.92
C VAL A 339 -30.01 -7.21 -0.19
N LEU A 340 -30.03 -6.38 -1.24
CA LEU A 340 -29.04 -6.44 -2.32
C LEU A 340 -27.62 -6.22 -1.77
N GLU A 341 -27.42 -5.17 -0.98
CA GLU A 341 -26.12 -4.87 -0.38
C GLU A 341 -25.64 -6.00 0.55
N TYR A 342 -26.56 -6.59 1.33
CA TYR A 342 -26.27 -7.75 2.15
C TYR A 342 -25.81 -8.96 1.31
N LEU A 343 -26.56 -9.31 0.26
CA LEU A 343 -26.23 -10.43 -0.62
C LEU A 343 -24.91 -10.22 -1.37
N GLU A 344 -24.67 -9.03 -1.90
CA GLU A 344 -23.40 -8.67 -2.56
C GLU A 344 -22.20 -8.89 -1.63
N ARG A 345 -22.33 -8.53 -0.34
CA ARG A 345 -21.28 -8.75 0.66
C ARG A 345 -21.10 -10.22 1.00
N VAL A 346 -22.19 -10.98 1.16
CA VAL A 346 -22.12 -12.43 1.46
C VAL A 346 -21.47 -13.18 0.29
N VAL A 347 -21.86 -12.88 -0.95
CA VAL A 347 -21.25 -13.43 -2.16
C VAL A 347 -19.78 -13.01 -2.24
N SER A 348 -19.44 -11.76 -1.95
CA SER A 348 -18.05 -11.28 -1.93
C SER A 348 -17.20 -12.03 -0.90
N ALA A 349 -17.73 -12.30 0.30
CA ALA A 349 -17.04 -13.07 1.34
C ALA A 349 -16.83 -14.53 0.90
N GLY A 350 -17.86 -15.16 0.33
CA GLY A 350 -17.77 -16.52 -0.23
C GLY A 350 -16.76 -16.63 -1.38
N HIS A 351 -16.78 -15.66 -2.30
CA HIS A 351 -15.84 -15.56 -3.41
C HIS A 351 -14.40 -15.44 -2.89
N ASN A 352 -14.17 -14.56 -1.91
CA ASN A 352 -12.86 -14.37 -1.30
C ASN A 352 -12.37 -15.60 -0.53
N ALA A 353 -13.27 -16.38 0.07
CA ALA A 353 -12.90 -17.64 0.69
C ALA A 353 -12.51 -18.69 -0.38
N LEU A 354 -13.34 -18.86 -1.41
CA LEU A 354 -13.20 -19.93 -2.42
C LEU A 354 -12.03 -19.70 -3.39
N TYR A 355 -11.91 -18.48 -3.91
CA TYR A 355 -10.91 -18.09 -4.90
C TYR A 355 -9.73 -17.32 -4.28
N GLY A 356 -9.90 -16.79 -3.07
CA GLY A 356 -8.78 -16.21 -2.36
C GLY A 356 -7.77 -17.28 -1.98
N ARG A 357 -6.50 -17.02 -2.29
CA ARG A 357 -5.38 -17.87 -1.89
C ARG A 357 -5.12 -17.78 -0.38
N HIS A 358 -6.02 -18.29 0.46
CA HIS A 358 -5.77 -18.49 1.89
C HIS A 358 -5.37 -19.93 2.17
N ALA A 359 -4.09 -20.26 1.91
CA ALA A 359 -3.47 -21.49 2.37
C ALA A 359 -1.93 -21.37 2.46
N GLY A 360 -1.38 -21.22 3.67
CA GLY A 360 0.03 -21.51 3.97
C GLY A 360 1.01 -20.33 4.05
N GLN A 361 0.63 -19.19 4.64
CA GLN A 361 1.47 -17.98 4.71
C GLN A 361 2.89 -18.21 5.29
N HIS A 362 3.06 -19.07 6.30
CA HIS A 362 4.39 -19.31 6.90
C HIS A 362 5.35 -20.12 6.01
N VAL A 363 4.85 -21.09 5.24
CA VAL A 363 5.68 -21.89 4.31
C VAL A 363 6.09 -21.04 3.10
N HIS A 364 5.30 -20.03 2.74
CA HIS A 364 5.61 -19.11 1.66
C HIS A 364 6.72 -18.11 2.02
N LEU A 365 6.79 -17.63 3.28
CA LEU A 365 7.78 -16.63 3.68
C LEU A 365 9.21 -17.18 3.64
N VAL A 366 9.43 -18.39 4.18
CA VAL A 366 10.75 -19.04 4.17
C VAL A 366 11.22 -19.29 2.74
N ARG A 367 10.34 -19.79 1.87
CA ARG A 367 10.64 -19.98 0.44
C ARG A 367 10.93 -18.65 -0.26
N LEU A 368 10.12 -17.62 0.00
CA LEU A 368 10.31 -16.28 -0.56
C LEU A 368 11.69 -15.75 -0.19
N VAL A 369 12.00 -15.70 1.10
CA VAL A 369 13.24 -15.12 1.64
C VAL A 369 14.46 -15.93 1.21
N LEU A 370 14.46 -17.26 1.37
CA LEU A 370 15.65 -18.09 1.16
C LEU A 370 15.84 -18.56 -0.29
N ARG A 371 14.83 -18.45 -1.16
CA ARG A 371 14.92 -18.95 -2.55
C ARG A 371 14.51 -17.92 -3.59
N GLU A 372 13.34 -17.29 -3.46
CA GLU A 372 12.81 -16.42 -4.52
C GLU A 372 13.50 -15.05 -4.58
N LEU A 373 13.80 -14.44 -3.44
CA LEU A 373 14.54 -13.18 -3.35
C LEU A 373 16.01 -13.30 -3.83
N PRO A 374 16.81 -14.28 -3.38
CA PRO A 374 18.18 -14.43 -3.90
C PRO A 374 18.18 -14.81 -5.37
N ALA A 375 17.20 -15.59 -5.84
CA ALA A 375 17.04 -15.88 -7.26
C ALA A 375 16.78 -14.60 -8.07
N ALA A 376 15.96 -13.68 -7.58
CA ALA A 376 15.74 -12.39 -8.24
C ALA A 376 17.03 -11.55 -8.34
N VAL A 377 17.88 -11.56 -7.30
CA VAL A 377 19.18 -10.89 -7.33
C VAL A 377 20.12 -11.52 -8.35
N VAL A 378 20.21 -12.86 -8.37
CA VAL A 378 21.06 -13.59 -9.33
C VAL A 378 20.59 -13.40 -10.77
N ASP A 379 19.28 -13.38 -11.02
CA ASP A 379 18.69 -13.10 -12.34
C ASP A 379 19.07 -11.68 -12.81
N ALA A 380 19.05 -10.70 -11.90
CA ALA A 380 19.41 -9.30 -12.18
C ALA A 380 20.92 -8.98 -12.03
N ARG A 381 21.80 -10.00 -11.92
CA ARG A 381 23.23 -9.83 -11.61
C ARG A 381 23.97 -8.80 -12.47
N ALA A 382 23.62 -8.68 -13.76
CA ALA A 382 24.27 -7.72 -14.65
C ALA A 382 24.02 -6.26 -14.19
N PHE A 383 22.81 -5.94 -13.74
CA PHE A 383 22.49 -4.62 -13.20
C PHE A 383 23.12 -4.38 -11.84
N VAL A 384 23.19 -5.40 -10.99
CA VAL A 384 23.85 -5.31 -9.68
C VAL A 384 25.36 -5.10 -9.84
N LEU A 385 26.01 -5.81 -10.78
CA LEU A 385 27.42 -5.61 -11.11
C LEU A 385 27.67 -4.23 -11.74
N ALA A 386 26.76 -3.74 -12.59
CA ALA A 386 26.85 -2.38 -13.10
C ALA A 386 26.77 -1.35 -11.96
N ALA A 387 25.84 -1.51 -11.01
CA ALA A 387 25.72 -0.66 -9.84
C ALA A 387 26.96 -0.71 -8.93
N LEU A 388 27.57 -1.90 -8.74
CA LEU A 388 28.84 -2.06 -8.06
C LEU A 388 29.94 -1.24 -8.74
N LEU A 389 30.09 -1.33 -10.07
CA LEU A 389 31.12 -0.60 -10.80
C LEU A 389 30.90 0.92 -10.75
N LEU A 390 29.65 1.36 -10.87
CA LEU A 390 29.26 2.77 -10.76
C LEU A 390 29.54 3.37 -9.38
N PHE A 391 29.67 2.54 -8.34
CA PHE A 391 30.08 2.98 -7.02
C PHE A 391 31.58 2.83 -6.81
N ALA A 392 32.14 1.66 -7.14
CA ALA A 392 33.51 1.29 -6.82
C ALA A 392 34.55 2.08 -7.61
N LEU A 393 34.29 2.38 -8.90
CA LEU A 393 35.21 3.17 -9.70
C LEU A 393 35.30 4.62 -9.17
N PRO A 394 34.19 5.35 -8.93
CA PRO A 394 34.24 6.66 -8.27
C PRO A 394 34.85 6.62 -6.87
N ALA A 395 34.61 5.56 -6.09
CA ALA A 395 35.23 5.39 -4.78
C ALA A 395 36.77 5.27 -4.88
N ALA A 396 37.27 4.49 -5.83
CA ALA A 396 38.71 4.41 -6.08
C ALA A 396 39.26 5.78 -6.51
N THR A 397 38.57 6.50 -7.38
CA THR A 397 39.01 7.84 -7.81
C THR A 397 39.02 8.85 -6.67
N GLY A 398 38.00 8.85 -5.80
CA GLY A 398 37.93 9.74 -4.63
C GLY A 398 39.01 9.42 -3.61
N TYR A 399 39.26 8.13 -3.37
CA TYR A 399 40.35 7.69 -2.51
C TYR A 399 41.70 8.16 -3.02
N LEU A 400 42.02 7.89 -4.29
CA LEU A 400 43.29 8.28 -4.91
C LEU A 400 43.46 9.81 -4.93
N ALA A 401 42.41 10.56 -5.30
CA ALA A 401 42.45 12.02 -5.34
C ALA A 401 42.83 12.63 -3.98
N ILE A 402 42.21 12.17 -2.89
CA ILE A 402 42.53 12.67 -1.55
C ILE A 402 43.90 12.17 -1.07
N ARG A 403 44.30 10.94 -1.41
CA ARG A 403 45.63 10.40 -1.06
C ARG A 403 46.76 11.19 -1.72
N GLU A 404 46.61 11.54 -2.99
CA GLU A 404 47.62 12.27 -3.75
C GLU A 404 47.59 13.77 -3.47
N ARG A 405 46.40 14.35 -3.26
CA ARG A 405 46.21 15.78 -3.04
C ARG A 405 45.33 16.03 -1.81
N PRO A 406 45.89 15.97 -0.60
CA PRO A 406 45.13 16.12 0.64
C PRO A 406 44.35 17.43 0.75
N ALA A 407 44.82 18.52 0.11
CA ALA A 407 44.16 19.82 0.11
C ALA A 407 42.74 19.79 -0.48
N ILE A 408 42.46 18.89 -1.44
CA ILE A 408 41.12 18.73 -2.04
C ILE A 408 40.08 18.31 -1.00
N ALA A 409 40.50 17.67 0.11
CA ALA A 409 39.59 17.27 1.16
C ALA A 409 38.84 18.47 1.77
N GLU A 410 39.52 19.61 1.92
CA GLU A 410 38.96 20.83 2.52
C GLU A 410 37.94 21.51 1.58
N GLU A 411 37.95 21.21 0.28
CA GLU A 411 37.02 21.76 -0.70
C GLU A 411 35.78 20.88 -0.90
N VAL A 412 35.91 19.56 -0.76
CA VAL A 412 34.90 18.58 -1.20
C VAL A 412 34.23 17.83 -0.05
N LEU A 413 34.89 17.71 1.11
CA LEU A 413 34.32 17.02 2.28
C LEU A 413 33.71 18.02 3.28
N PRO A 414 32.62 17.65 3.97
CA PRO A 414 32.08 18.44 5.05
C PRO A 414 33.07 18.65 6.20
N ASP A 415 33.03 19.84 6.80
CA ASP A 415 33.91 20.24 7.91
C ASP A 415 33.85 19.26 9.08
N GLU A 416 32.67 18.69 9.36
CA GLU A 416 32.48 17.72 10.44
C GLU A 416 33.32 16.45 10.23
N MET A 417 33.50 16.01 8.98
CA MET A 417 34.27 14.82 8.66
C MET A 417 35.78 15.07 8.81
N ILE A 418 36.23 16.25 8.40
CA ILE A 418 37.61 16.71 8.55
C ILE A 418 37.94 16.85 10.04
N ALA A 419 37.07 17.51 10.81
CA ALA A 419 37.19 17.65 12.25
C ALA A 419 37.25 16.27 12.94
N ARG A 420 36.43 15.31 12.49
CA ARG A 420 36.43 13.93 13.02
C ARG A 420 37.74 13.20 12.75
N ALA A 421 38.31 13.32 11.54
CA ALA A 421 39.60 12.74 11.20
C ALA A 421 40.73 13.36 12.03
N ARG A 422 40.76 14.69 12.17
CA ARG A 422 41.74 15.42 12.98
C ARG A 422 41.66 15.05 14.47
N ALA A 423 40.45 15.01 15.03
CA ALA A 423 40.22 14.58 16.41
C ALA A 423 40.57 13.10 16.64
N GLY A 424 40.38 12.25 15.64
CA GLY A 424 40.83 10.85 15.69
C GLY A 424 42.35 10.73 15.71
N ALA A 425 43.06 11.57 14.95
CA ALA A 425 44.52 11.56 14.89
C ALA A 425 45.14 12.02 16.23
N GLY A 426 44.56 13.07 16.84
CA GLY A 426 44.94 13.52 18.18
C GLY A 426 44.76 12.42 19.23
N ARG A 427 43.59 11.78 19.27
CA ARG A 427 43.32 10.65 20.19
C ARG A 427 44.28 9.48 20.01
N ARG A 428 44.61 9.13 18.77
CA ARG A 428 45.59 8.08 18.48
C ARG A 428 46.99 8.45 18.97
N ALA A 429 47.39 9.73 18.87
CA ALA A 429 48.66 10.22 19.39
C ALA A 429 48.71 10.14 20.93
N GLU A 430 47.57 10.30 21.59
CA GLU A 430 47.39 10.12 23.04
C GLU A 430 47.27 8.66 23.48
N GLY A 431 47.34 7.70 22.55
CA GLY A 431 47.20 6.26 22.83
C GLY A 431 45.75 5.81 23.10
N ILE A 432 44.78 6.72 22.97
CA ILE A 432 43.36 6.45 23.21
C ILE A 432 42.81 5.63 22.04
N GLY A 433 42.20 4.48 22.36
CA GLY A 433 41.58 3.60 21.37
C GLY A 433 40.30 4.20 20.78
N TYR A 434 39.90 3.74 19.59
CA TYR A 434 38.64 4.18 18.95
C TYR A 434 37.40 3.92 19.84
N ALA A 435 37.46 2.84 20.63
CA ALA A 435 36.47 2.36 21.58
C ALA A 435 36.24 3.30 22.78
N GLU A 436 37.26 4.04 23.21
CA GLU A 436 37.23 4.82 24.47
C GLU A 436 36.51 6.18 24.34
N ALA A 437 35.78 6.41 23.24
CA ALA A 437 35.05 7.65 22.98
C ALA A 437 33.65 7.65 23.63
N PRO A 438 33.18 8.74 24.28
CA PRO A 438 31.93 8.74 25.03
C PRO A 438 30.70 8.32 24.19
N SER A 439 30.13 7.17 24.54
CA SER A 439 29.22 6.33 23.76
C SER A 439 27.73 6.52 24.08
N MET A 440 27.32 7.69 24.59
CA MET A 440 25.95 7.90 25.08
C MET A 440 24.86 7.99 23.99
N TYR A 441 25.22 8.04 22.70
CA TYR A 441 24.28 8.23 21.57
C TYR A 441 24.16 7.03 20.61
N LEU A 442 24.83 5.90 20.88
CA LEU A 442 24.97 4.77 19.95
C LEU A 442 23.65 4.20 19.39
N PRO A 443 22.57 3.99 20.17
CA PRO A 443 21.33 3.42 19.63
C PRO A 443 20.55 4.38 18.72
N VAL A 444 20.55 5.69 19.05
CA VAL A 444 19.88 6.73 18.26
C VAL A 444 20.68 7.03 16.99
N VAL A 445 22.01 7.01 17.08
CA VAL A 445 22.94 7.14 15.95
C VAL A 445 22.82 5.94 15.00
N ALA A 446 22.76 4.71 15.52
CA ALA A 446 22.52 3.51 14.70
C ALA A 446 21.17 3.60 13.94
N SER A 447 20.09 4.04 14.60
CA SER A 447 18.79 4.21 13.93
C SER A 447 18.82 5.28 12.82
N THR A 448 19.56 6.37 13.01
CA THR A 448 19.72 7.43 12.00
C THR A 448 20.59 6.98 10.82
N ILE A 449 21.66 6.21 11.07
CA ILE A 449 22.51 5.64 10.01
C ILE A 449 21.73 4.59 9.20
N ILE A 450 21.03 3.65 9.86
CA ILE A 450 20.16 2.66 9.20
C ILE A 450 19.10 3.36 8.33
N THR A 451 18.45 4.40 8.85
CA THR A 451 17.43 5.14 8.09
C THR A 451 18.02 5.82 6.87
N ASN A 452 19.21 6.42 7.00
CA ASN A 452 19.90 7.04 5.87
C ASN A 452 20.29 5.99 4.81
N ASN A 453 20.82 4.85 5.21
CA ASN A 453 21.23 3.77 4.28
C ASN A 453 20.03 3.15 3.56
N VAL A 454 18.89 2.99 4.25
CA VAL A 454 17.62 2.60 3.63
C VAL A 454 17.13 3.66 2.65
N GLN A 455 17.26 4.96 2.99
CA GLN A 455 16.91 6.05 2.07
C GLN A 455 17.79 6.05 0.83
N VAL A 456 19.11 5.91 0.96
CA VAL A 456 20.05 5.85 -0.17
C VAL A 456 19.72 4.68 -1.08
N ALA A 457 19.55 3.47 -0.52
CA ALA A 457 19.15 2.29 -1.30
C ALA A 457 17.80 2.51 -2.00
N PHE A 458 16.83 3.07 -1.29
CA PHE A 458 15.51 3.33 -1.85
C PHE A 458 15.55 4.37 -2.99
N PHE A 459 16.26 5.49 -2.80
CA PHE A 459 16.40 6.52 -3.83
C PHE A 459 17.20 6.01 -5.04
N ALA A 460 18.21 5.17 -4.82
CA ALA A 460 18.94 4.51 -5.91
C ALA A 460 17.99 3.70 -6.80
N PHE A 461 17.02 2.99 -6.20
CA PHE A 461 15.95 2.32 -6.93
C PHE A 461 14.96 3.31 -7.58
N ALA A 462 14.40 4.24 -6.79
CA ALA A 462 13.30 5.10 -7.20
C ALA A 462 13.69 6.03 -8.35
N PHE A 463 14.90 6.58 -8.30
CA PHE A 463 15.42 7.42 -9.38
C PHE A 463 15.74 6.65 -10.66
N GLY A 464 15.61 5.32 -10.68
CA GLY A 464 15.60 4.53 -11.92
C GLY A 464 14.55 5.01 -12.92
N ILE A 465 13.43 5.58 -12.42
CA ILE A 465 12.37 6.16 -13.26
C ILE A 465 12.83 7.36 -14.09
N THR A 466 13.92 8.02 -13.72
CA THR A 466 14.54 9.13 -14.47
C THR A 466 15.41 8.64 -15.63
N ALA A 467 15.00 7.54 -16.28
CA ALA A 467 15.83 6.80 -17.23
C ALA A 467 17.22 6.43 -16.65
N GLY A 468 17.28 6.15 -15.34
CA GLY A 468 18.50 5.76 -14.65
C GLY A 468 19.49 6.90 -14.34
N ILE A 469 19.25 8.13 -14.82
CA ILE A 469 20.18 9.27 -14.60
C ILE A 469 20.37 9.53 -13.12
N GLY A 470 19.29 9.61 -12.34
CA GLY A 470 19.39 9.83 -10.90
C GLY A 470 20.00 8.65 -10.14
N THR A 471 19.79 7.40 -10.59
CA THR A 471 20.48 6.23 -10.02
C THR A 471 21.99 6.30 -10.26
N LEU A 472 22.40 6.65 -11.49
CA LEU A 472 23.81 6.83 -11.87
C LEU A 472 24.47 7.90 -11.03
N LEU A 473 23.86 9.08 -10.95
CA LEU A 473 24.36 10.22 -10.18
C LEU A 473 24.50 9.85 -8.70
N LEU A 474 23.47 9.24 -8.11
CA LEU A 474 23.46 8.87 -6.70
C LEU A 474 24.57 7.87 -6.37
N LEU A 475 24.72 6.79 -7.13
CA LEU A 475 25.79 5.80 -6.88
C LEU A 475 27.19 6.40 -7.08
N THR A 476 27.35 7.24 -8.11
CA THR A 476 28.64 7.88 -8.42
C THR A 476 29.05 8.84 -7.31
N LEU A 477 28.15 9.72 -6.87
CA LEU A 477 28.44 10.69 -5.80
C LEU A 477 28.68 10.00 -4.45
N ASN A 478 27.90 8.97 -4.11
CA ASN A 478 28.11 8.21 -2.89
C ASN A 478 29.44 7.44 -2.92
N GLY A 479 29.78 6.84 -4.07
CA GLY A 479 31.07 6.19 -4.29
C GLY A 479 32.22 7.17 -4.09
N LEU A 480 32.20 8.31 -4.79
CA LEU A 480 33.21 9.35 -4.68
C LEU A 480 33.39 9.85 -3.24
N PHE A 481 32.28 10.13 -2.55
CA PHE A 481 32.29 10.57 -1.15
C PHE A 481 32.89 9.51 -0.23
N PHE A 482 32.46 8.25 -0.34
CA PHE A 482 33.01 7.14 0.44
C PHE A 482 34.53 6.98 0.24
N GLY A 483 34.96 7.04 -1.03
CA GLY A 483 36.37 7.02 -1.40
C GLY A 483 37.17 8.16 -0.78
N ALA A 484 36.67 9.38 -0.89
CA ALA A 484 37.31 10.58 -0.36
C ALA A 484 37.45 10.52 1.17
N VAL A 485 36.41 10.07 1.89
CA VAL A 485 36.48 9.87 3.35
C VAL A 485 37.51 8.80 3.73
N LEU A 486 37.55 7.68 3.01
CA LEU A 486 38.56 6.66 3.24
C LEU A 486 39.98 7.17 2.98
N GLY A 487 40.17 7.99 1.93
CA GLY A 487 41.44 8.63 1.59
C GLY A 487 41.89 9.62 2.67
N LEU A 488 40.96 10.43 3.18
CA LEU A 488 41.18 11.37 4.28
C LEU A 488 41.66 10.63 5.53
N PHE A 489 40.92 9.62 5.98
CA PHE A 489 41.28 8.84 7.16
C PHE A 489 42.61 8.09 6.97
N ALA A 490 42.91 7.63 5.75
CA ALA A 490 44.21 7.06 5.44
C ALA A 490 45.36 8.07 5.56
N ASN A 491 45.18 9.33 5.13
CA ASN A 491 46.18 10.38 5.29
C ASN A 491 46.47 10.71 6.77
N TYR A 492 45.46 10.60 7.64
CA TYR A 492 45.61 10.75 9.08
C TYR A 492 46.09 9.47 9.80
N GLY A 493 46.40 8.38 9.07
CA GLY A 493 46.82 7.10 9.68
C GLY A 493 45.70 6.33 10.39
N LEU A 494 44.43 6.69 10.12
CA LEU A 494 43.23 6.15 10.76
C LEU A 494 42.45 5.16 9.88
N ALA A 495 42.97 4.77 8.70
CA ALA A 495 42.30 3.83 7.80
C ALA A 495 41.89 2.53 8.49
N GLY A 496 42.76 1.97 9.35
CA GLY A 496 42.44 0.77 10.12
C GLY A 496 41.26 0.95 11.08
N TRP A 497 41.10 2.13 11.69
CA TRP A 497 39.97 2.45 12.56
C TRP A 497 38.67 2.51 11.75
N LEU A 498 38.69 3.22 10.63
CA LEU A 498 37.53 3.34 9.74
C LEU A 498 37.13 1.97 9.16
N LEU A 499 38.09 1.19 8.67
CA LEU A 499 37.83 -0.13 8.09
C LEU A 499 37.31 -1.12 9.14
N THR A 500 37.80 -1.07 10.38
CA THR A 500 37.31 -1.94 11.46
C THR A 500 35.88 -1.56 11.87
N PHE A 501 35.55 -0.27 11.86
CA PHE A 501 34.18 0.21 12.10
C PHE A 501 33.22 -0.24 10.99
N VAL A 502 33.63 -0.08 9.72
CA VAL A 502 32.81 -0.45 8.55
C VAL A 502 32.73 -1.98 8.39
N ALA A 503 33.78 -2.73 8.72
CA ALA A 503 33.85 -4.17 8.46
C ALA A 503 32.69 -4.97 9.09
N GLY A 504 32.20 -4.56 10.26
CA GLY A 504 31.13 -5.28 10.97
C GLY A 504 29.85 -5.43 10.15
N HIS A 505 29.43 -4.40 9.43
CA HIS A 505 28.14 -4.35 8.74
C HIS A 505 28.24 -4.02 7.24
N GLY A 506 29.36 -3.43 6.81
CA GLY A 506 29.54 -2.85 5.47
C GLY A 506 29.41 -3.85 4.33
N VAL A 507 29.72 -5.13 4.55
CA VAL A 507 29.53 -6.19 3.53
C VAL A 507 28.05 -6.33 3.15
N LEU A 508 27.15 -6.37 4.14
CA LEU A 508 25.72 -6.49 3.90
C LEU A 508 25.13 -5.19 3.36
N GLU A 509 25.57 -4.06 3.90
CA GLU A 509 25.07 -2.74 3.52
C GLU A 509 25.44 -2.36 2.08
N LEU A 510 26.72 -2.45 1.71
CA LEU A 510 27.17 -2.16 0.35
C LEU A 510 26.49 -3.10 -0.66
N THR A 511 26.36 -4.39 -0.32
CA THR A 511 25.62 -5.35 -1.15
C THR A 511 24.16 -4.91 -1.34
N ALA A 512 23.50 -4.44 -0.29
CA ALA A 512 22.13 -3.94 -0.38
C ALA A 512 22.02 -2.69 -1.26
N ILE A 513 22.96 -1.75 -1.15
CA ILE A 513 23.02 -0.55 -2.01
C ILE A 513 23.19 -0.96 -3.48
N PHE A 514 24.07 -1.91 -3.79
CA PHE A 514 24.27 -2.37 -5.18
C PHE A 514 23.04 -3.11 -5.72
N ILE A 515 22.36 -3.90 -4.89
CA ILE A 515 21.09 -4.54 -5.27
C ILE A 515 20.03 -3.49 -5.59
N ALA A 516 19.91 -2.45 -4.75
CA ALA A 516 18.92 -1.40 -4.95
C ALA A 516 19.25 -0.49 -6.15
N GLY A 517 20.54 -0.17 -6.36
CA GLY A 517 21.02 0.49 -7.57
C GLY A 517 20.76 -0.35 -8.83
N GLY A 518 21.01 -1.65 -8.78
CA GLY A 518 20.67 -2.58 -9.86
C GLY A 518 19.16 -2.63 -10.14
N ALA A 519 18.33 -2.54 -9.10
CA ALA A 519 16.88 -2.41 -9.25
C ALA A 519 16.48 -1.10 -9.97
N GLY A 520 17.14 0.01 -9.67
CA GLY A 520 16.96 1.28 -10.38
C GLY A 520 17.34 1.20 -11.86
N LEU A 521 18.49 0.60 -12.16
CA LEU A 521 18.92 0.37 -13.55
C LEU A 521 17.99 -0.58 -14.31
N LEU A 522 17.40 -1.57 -13.63
CA LEU A 522 16.40 -2.46 -14.22
C LEU A 522 15.12 -1.69 -14.61
N VAL A 523 14.65 -0.78 -13.74
CA VAL A 523 13.52 0.12 -14.05
C VAL A 523 13.87 1.04 -15.22
N ALA A 524 15.07 1.61 -15.22
CA ALA A 524 15.56 2.47 -16.30
C ALA A 524 15.55 1.75 -17.66
N ARG A 525 15.98 0.48 -17.69
CA ARG A 525 15.91 -0.34 -18.91
C ARG A 525 14.48 -0.47 -19.44
N GLY A 526 13.49 -0.67 -18.57
CA GLY A 526 12.09 -0.75 -18.97
C GLY A 526 11.57 0.52 -19.64
N LEU A 527 12.16 1.68 -19.31
CA LEU A 527 11.80 2.97 -19.91
C LEU A 527 12.55 3.24 -21.23
N ILE A 528 13.86 2.98 -21.26
CA ILE A 528 14.75 3.31 -22.39
C ILE A 528 14.63 2.27 -23.51
N ALA A 529 14.62 0.99 -23.15
CA ALA A 529 14.69 -0.13 -24.07
C ALA A 529 13.61 -1.19 -23.74
N PRO A 530 12.32 -0.88 -23.97
CA PRO A 530 11.20 -1.75 -23.61
C PRO A 530 11.07 -3.02 -24.47
N GLY A 531 11.78 -3.10 -25.62
CA GLY A 531 11.65 -4.19 -26.57
C GLY A 531 10.29 -4.19 -27.26
N ASP A 532 9.63 -5.34 -27.34
CA ASP A 532 8.32 -5.52 -27.97
C ASP A 532 7.14 -5.06 -27.09
N LEU A 533 7.41 -4.72 -25.83
CA LEU A 533 6.40 -4.24 -24.90
C LEU A 533 6.18 -2.74 -25.07
N THR A 534 4.99 -2.26 -24.74
CA THR A 534 4.79 -0.83 -24.54
C THR A 534 5.64 -0.36 -23.35
N ARG A 535 6.10 0.90 -23.35
CA ARG A 535 6.87 1.44 -22.21
C ARG A 535 6.13 1.27 -20.87
N ARG A 536 4.80 1.37 -20.90
CA ARG A 536 3.95 1.17 -19.72
C ARG A 536 4.06 -0.27 -19.21
N ASP A 537 3.87 -1.25 -20.08
CA ASP A 537 3.90 -2.67 -19.69
C ASP A 537 5.32 -3.11 -19.29
N ALA A 538 6.34 -2.64 -20.02
CA ALA A 538 7.73 -2.85 -19.68
C ALA A 538 8.07 -2.28 -18.29
N LEU A 539 7.59 -1.08 -17.97
CA LEU A 539 7.80 -0.44 -16.66
C LEU A 539 7.09 -1.21 -15.54
N VAL A 540 5.86 -1.71 -15.77
CA VAL A 540 5.15 -2.54 -14.80
C VAL A 540 5.91 -3.83 -14.52
N LEU A 541 6.39 -4.52 -15.57
CA LEU A 541 7.15 -5.76 -15.42
C LEU A 541 8.50 -5.52 -14.73
N ALA A 542 9.24 -4.49 -15.14
CA ALA A 542 10.50 -4.08 -14.53
C ALA A 542 10.30 -3.68 -13.06
N GLY A 543 9.26 -2.92 -12.75
CA GLY A 543 8.90 -2.52 -11.39
C GLY A 543 8.61 -3.70 -10.48
N ARG A 544 7.86 -4.72 -10.95
CA ARG A 544 7.61 -5.95 -10.17
C ARG A 544 8.89 -6.72 -9.86
N ARG A 545 9.81 -6.84 -10.82
CA ARG A 545 11.12 -7.48 -10.61
C ARG A 545 12.00 -6.65 -9.65
N ALA A 546 12.04 -5.35 -9.87
CA ALA A 546 12.80 -4.41 -9.06
C ALA A 546 12.30 -4.39 -7.60
N ALA A 547 11.00 -4.52 -7.35
CA ALA A 547 10.47 -4.60 -6.00
C ALA A 547 10.96 -5.85 -5.22
N ARG A 548 11.20 -6.98 -5.91
CA ARG A 548 11.83 -8.16 -5.27
C ARG A 548 13.29 -7.90 -4.90
N LEU A 549 14.03 -7.19 -5.76
CA LEU A 549 15.41 -6.74 -5.47
C LEU A 549 15.44 -5.82 -4.26
N VAL A 550 14.55 -4.82 -4.21
CA VAL A 550 14.50 -3.91 -3.06
C VAL A 550 14.06 -4.63 -1.79
N ALA A 551 13.14 -5.60 -1.86
CA ALA A 551 12.81 -6.43 -0.69
C ALA A 551 14.04 -7.20 -0.17
N ALA A 552 14.88 -7.74 -1.06
CA ALA A 552 16.15 -8.36 -0.67
C ALA A 552 17.11 -7.34 -0.04
N ALA A 553 17.27 -6.15 -0.65
CA ALA A 553 18.10 -5.08 -0.11
C ALA A 553 17.64 -4.63 1.29
N VAL A 554 16.34 -4.44 1.50
CA VAL A 554 15.78 -4.08 2.81
C VAL A 554 16.11 -5.13 3.85
N LEU A 555 15.93 -6.43 3.55
CA LEU A 555 16.28 -7.51 4.50
C LEU A 555 17.76 -7.48 4.88
N LEU A 556 18.64 -7.22 3.91
CA LEU A 556 20.08 -7.09 4.17
C LEU A 556 20.40 -5.85 5.00
N LEU A 557 19.72 -4.72 4.76
CA LEU A 557 19.87 -3.50 5.57
C LEU A 557 19.35 -3.67 6.99
N CYS A 558 18.26 -4.41 7.20
CA CYS A 558 17.81 -4.78 8.54
C CYS A 558 18.91 -5.54 9.30
N LEU A 559 19.52 -6.54 8.62
CA LEU A 559 20.57 -7.36 9.22
C LEU A 559 21.84 -6.53 9.46
N ALA A 560 22.25 -5.72 8.48
CA ALA A 560 23.39 -4.81 8.58
C ALA A 560 23.22 -3.84 9.76
N GLY A 561 22.05 -3.18 9.86
CA GLY A 561 21.72 -2.27 10.95
C GLY A 561 21.69 -2.92 12.32
N THR A 562 21.24 -4.18 12.39
CA THR A 562 21.32 -4.97 13.63
C THR A 562 22.79 -5.19 14.01
N ILE A 563 23.66 -5.55 13.07
CA ILE A 563 25.10 -5.74 13.35
C ILE A 563 25.78 -4.40 13.68
N GLU A 564 25.38 -3.31 13.02
CA GLU A 564 25.91 -1.98 13.26
C GLU A 564 25.67 -1.55 14.71
N GLY A 565 24.41 -1.59 15.16
CA GLY A 565 24.01 -1.16 16.50
C GLY A 565 24.60 -2.00 17.64
N LEU A 566 25.04 -3.23 17.36
CA LEU A 566 25.54 -4.17 18.37
C LEU A 566 27.04 -4.36 18.39
N LEU A 567 27.63 -4.46 17.21
CA LEU A 567 29.02 -4.85 17.04
C LEU A 567 29.87 -3.69 16.56
N SER A 568 29.38 -2.91 15.60
CA SER A 568 30.21 -1.86 15.00
C SER A 568 30.38 -0.69 15.97
N ALA A 569 29.30 -0.40 16.70
CA ALA A 569 29.20 0.58 17.77
C ALA A 569 29.92 0.18 19.07
N SER A 570 30.21 -1.11 19.31
CA SER A 570 30.80 -1.58 20.58
C SER A 570 32.33 -1.66 20.57
N ASP A 571 32.89 -1.86 21.77
CA ASP A 571 34.33 -1.97 22.04
C ASP A 571 34.91 -3.36 21.72
N ALA A 572 34.16 -4.17 20.97
CA ALA A 572 34.57 -5.52 20.59
C ALA A 572 35.91 -5.52 19.83
N ALA A 573 36.74 -6.53 20.11
CA ALA A 573 38.05 -6.68 19.48
C ALA A 573 37.94 -6.70 17.94
N PRO A 574 38.89 -6.09 17.21
CA PRO A 574 38.87 -6.04 15.73
C PRO A 574 38.72 -7.41 15.09
N ALA A 575 39.35 -8.45 15.65
CA ALA A 575 39.24 -9.82 15.16
C ALA A 575 37.79 -10.32 15.12
N TYR A 576 36.96 -9.97 16.11
CA TYR A 576 35.55 -10.34 16.14
C TYR A 576 34.75 -9.58 15.07
N LYS A 577 35.04 -8.29 14.85
CA LYS A 577 34.43 -7.49 13.78
C LYS A 577 34.75 -8.05 12.39
N PHE A 578 36.00 -8.45 12.15
CA PHE A 578 36.39 -9.12 10.90
C PHE A 578 35.80 -10.52 10.77
N ALA A 579 35.67 -11.29 11.85
CA ALA A 579 35.03 -12.61 11.82
C ALA A 579 33.55 -12.51 11.44
N VAL A 580 32.81 -11.55 12.00
CA VAL A 580 31.40 -11.29 11.62
C VAL A 580 31.29 -10.78 10.18
N SER A 581 32.24 -9.98 9.72
CA SER A 581 32.34 -9.58 8.31
C SER A 581 32.49 -10.79 7.38
N GLY A 582 33.42 -11.70 7.70
CA GLY A 582 33.65 -12.94 6.95
C GLY A 582 32.44 -13.88 6.99
N ALA A 583 31.79 -14.02 8.15
CA ALA A 583 30.55 -14.79 8.29
C ALA A 583 29.41 -14.19 7.45
N SER A 584 29.30 -12.87 7.40
CA SER A 584 28.32 -12.15 6.57
C SER A 584 28.57 -12.38 5.07
N ALA A 585 29.84 -12.35 4.65
CA ALA A 585 30.23 -12.66 3.27
C ALA A 585 29.90 -14.12 2.89
N LEU A 586 30.19 -15.07 3.79
CA LEU A 586 29.84 -16.48 3.59
C LEU A 586 28.32 -16.68 3.53
N LEU A 587 27.57 -16.01 4.41
CA LEU A 587 26.11 -16.02 4.41
C LEU A 587 25.56 -15.51 3.07
N LEU A 588 26.07 -14.39 2.55
CA LEU A 588 25.68 -13.87 1.24
C LEU A 588 26.03 -14.84 0.11
N ALA A 589 27.21 -15.47 0.13
CA ALA A 589 27.60 -16.46 -0.86
C ALA A 589 26.63 -17.67 -0.87
N CYS A 590 26.30 -18.21 0.31
CA CYS A 590 25.30 -19.27 0.47
C CYS A 590 23.90 -18.81 0.02
N TYR A 591 23.54 -17.57 0.34
CA TYR A 591 22.26 -16.96 -0.02
C TYR A 591 22.09 -16.88 -1.54
N PHE A 592 23.08 -16.35 -2.26
CA PHE A 592 23.06 -16.28 -3.72
C PHE A 592 23.21 -17.64 -4.39
N ALA A 593 23.98 -18.57 -3.80
CA ALA A 593 24.05 -19.96 -4.28
C ALA A 593 22.68 -20.67 -4.22
N SER A 594 21.89 -20.43 -3.17
CA SER A 594 20.50 -20.91 -3.06
C SER A 594 19.62 -20.36 -4.20
N GLY A 595 19.74 -19.06 -4.49
CA GLY A 595 19.05 -18.42 -5.61
C GLY A 595 19.43 -19.01 -6.96
N TRP A 596 20.73 -19.23 -7.19
CA TRP A 596 21.23 -19.86 -8.41
C TRP A 596 20.70 -21.30 -8.58
N ALA A 597 20.72 -22.09 -7.51
CA ALA A 597 20.20 -23.45 -7.51
C ALA A 597 18.69 -23.49 -7.79
N TYR A 598 17.94 -22.51 -7.28
CA TYR A 598 16.52 -22.37 -7.53
C TYR A 598 16.22 -22.06 -9.02
N LEU A 599 16.94 -21.12 -9.62
CA LEU A 599 16.81 -20.79 -11.05
C LEU A 599 17.14 -21.98 -11.96
N LYS A 600 18.15 -22.79 -11.61
CA LYS A 600 18.50 -23.99 -12.38
C LYS A 600 17.40 -25.06 -12.38
N ARG A 601 16.65 -25.20 -11.28
CA ARG A 601 15.61 -26.23 -11.13
C ARG A 601 14.27 -25.83 -11.76
N ASP A 602 14.00 -24.54 -11.85
CA ASP A 602 12.77 -24.00 -12.47
C ASP A 602 13.08 -22.72 -13.24
N PRO A 603 13.68 -22.83 -14.44
CA PRO A 603 14.15 -21.69 -15.23
C PRO A 603 13.02 -20.75 -15.68
N PHE A 604 11.76 -21.20 -15.61
CA PHE A 604 10.59 -20.41 -15.99
C PHE A 604 9.85 -19.76 -14.80
N SER A 605 10.28 -20.02 -13.55
CA SER A 605 9.60 -19.54 -12.34
C SER A 605 9.58 -18.01 -12.17
N VAL A 606 10.62 -17.30 -12.62
CA VAL A 606 10.73 -15.83 -12.49
C VAL A 606 9.94 -15.11 -13.58
N ILE A 607 9.79 -15.74 -14.76
CA ILE A 607 9.11 -15.17 -15.94
C ILE A 607 7.59 -15.39 -15.88
N ARG A 608 7.10 -16.45 -15.22
CA ARG A 608 5.67 -16.84 -15.23
C ARG A 608 4.82 -16.43 -14.03
N ARG A 609 5.37 -15.79 -13.00
CA ARG A 609 4.56 -15.36 -11.84
C ARG A 609 4.25 -13.87 -11.93
N PRO A 610 3.07 -13.49 -12.49
CA PRO A 610 2.56 -12.12 -12.43
C PRO A 610 2.49 -11.61 -10.99
#